data_AF-A0A3N5UE06-F1
#
_entry.id   AF-A0A3N5UE06-F1
#
_cell.length_a   1.000
_cell.length_b   1.000
_cell.length_c   1.000
_cell.angle_alpha   90.00
_cell.angle_beta   90.00
_cell.angle_gamma   90.00
#
_symmetry.space_group_name_H-M   'P 1'
#
loop_
_entity.id
_entity.type
_entity.pdbx_description
1 polymer ?
#
loop_
_entity_poly.entity_id
_entity_poly.type
_entity_poly.pdbx_seq_one_letter_code
_entity_poly.pdbx_strand_id
1 'polypeptide(L)' 'MSKNIKSISNPKLKLEVLTTEEVKKIHEATLWIIEHVGVRFPSQRALDIWEANGATVDREKK' A
#
# COMPACT_ATOMS: atom_id res chain seq x y z
N MET A 1 2.19 24.00 29.02
CA MET A 1 3.11 23.13 28.26
C MET A 1 2.78 21.68 28.61
N SER A 2 1.89 21.02 27.86
CA SER A 2 1.53 19.61 28.09
C SER A 2 2.74 18.72 27.79
N LYS A 3 3.13 17.86 28.74
CA LYS A 3 4.21 16.87 28.53
C LYS A 3 3.83 15.96 27.35
N ASN A 4 4.75 15.81 26.39
CA ASN A 4 4.58 14.88 25.28
C ASN A 4 4.36 13.46 25.79
N ILE A 5 3.30 12.79 25.31
CA ILE A 5 3.04 11.37 25.59
C ILE A 5 4.22 10.57 25.04
N LYS A 6 4.86 9.74 25.88
CA LYS A 6 5.94 8.85 25.43
C LYS A 6 5.33 7.72 24.59
N SER A 7 5.85 7.54 23.37
CA SER A 7 5.48 6.41 22.51
C SER A 7 5.87 5.08 23.18
N ILE A 8 5.01 4.06 23.05
CA ILE A 8 5.29 2.69 23.50
C ILE A 8 5.99 1.96 22.36
N SER A 9 7.29 1.72 22.50
CA SER A 9 8.10 1.04 21.48
C SER A 9 7.92 -0.47 21.43
N ASN A 10 7.44 -1.09 22.51
CA ASN A 10 7.22 -2.54 22.59
C ASN A 10 5.86 -2.84 23.24
N PRO A 11 4.76 -2.85 22.47
CA PRO A 11 3.44 -3.17 23.01
C PRO A 11 3.41 -4.64 23.47
N LYS A 12 3.02 -4.87 24.73
CA LYS A 12 2.94 -6.22 25.33
C LYS A 12 1.74 -7.04 24.83
N LEU A 13 0.88 -6.46 24.01
CA LEU A 13 -0.32 -7.08 23.48
C LEU A 13 -0.37 -6.84 21.97
N LYS A 14 -0.45 -7.93 21.20
CA LYS A 14 -0.71 -7.93 19.77
C LYS A 14 -1.91 -8.83 19.52
N LEU A 15 -2.99 -8.25 19.01
CA LEU A 15 -4.18 -9.02 18.64
C LEU A 15 -4.10 -9.34 17.16
N GLU A 16 -3.97 -10.62 16.83
CA GLU A 16 -4.01 -11.12 15.46
C GLU A 16 -5.39 -11.69 15.19
N VAL A 17 -6.25 -10.90 14.56
CA VAL A 17 -7.64 -11.29 14.26
C VAL A 17 -7.78 -12.08 12.96
N LEU A 18 -6.72 -12.13 12.15
CA LEU A 18 -6.66 -12.87 10.90
C LEU A 18 -5.67 -14.01 11.03
N THR A 19 -5.98 -15.16 10.44
CA THR A 19 -5.00 -16.24 10.28
C THR A 19 -3.96 -15.88 9.21
N THR A 20 -2.84 -16.59 9.20
CA THR A 20 -1.81 -16.43 8.18
C THR A 20 -2.36 -16.64 6.77
N GLU A 21 -3.27 -17.60 6.59
CA GLU A 21 -3.92 -17.89 5.31
C GLU A 21 -4.85 -16.76 4.89
N GLU A 22 -5.56 -16.13 5.82
CA GLU A 22 -6.40 -14.97 5.52
C GLU A 22 -5.58 -13.75 5.12
N VAL A 23 -4.44 -13.52 5.79
CA VAL A 23 -3.47 -12.50 5.38
C VAL A 23 -2.93 -12.79 3.97
N LYS A 24 -2.61 -14.05 3.67
CA LYS A 24 -2.15 -14.47 2.34
C LYS A 24 -3.21 -14.21 1.27
N LYS A 25 -4.49 -14.52 1.53
CA LYS A 25 -5.60 -14.23 0.61
C LYS A 25 -5.72 -12.74 0.30
N ILE A 26 -5.60 -11.88 1.32
CA ILE A 26 -5.62 -10.42 1.12
C ILE A 26 -4.42 -9.97 0.29
N HIS A 27 -3.23 -10.52 0.55
CA HIS A 27 -2.03 -10.21 -0.22
C HIS A 27 -2.19 -10.56 -1.71
N GLU A 28 -2.65 -11.76 -2.02
CA GLU A 28 -2.90 -12.22 -3.39
C GLU A 28 -3.96 -11.36 -4.09
N ALA A 29 -5.07 -11.06 -3.41
CA ALA A 29 -6.11 -10.18 -3.94
C ALA A 29 -5.60 -8.75 -4.20
N THR A 30 -4.73 -8.24 -3.33
CA THR A 30 -4.13 -6.91 -3.50
C THR A 30 -3.22 -6.87 -4.73
N LEU A 31 -2.38 -7.88 -4.92
CA LEU A 31 -1.52 -7.98 -6.11
C LEU A 31 -2.35 -8.08 -7.39
N TRP A 32 -3.41 -8.90 -7.36
CA TRP A 32 -4.32 -9.02 -8.49
C TRP A 32 -4.94 -7.67 -8.87
N ILE A 33 -5.41 -6.89 -7.89
CA ILE A 33 -5.97 -5.54 -8.11
C ILE A 33 -4.91 -4.61 -8.72
N ILE A 34 -3.71 -4.57 -8.16
CA ILE A 34 -2.64 -3.67 -8.65
C ILE A 34 -2.26 -4.01 -10.10
N GLU A 35 -2.23 -5.29 -10.45
CA GLU A 35 -1.86 -5.75 -11.80
C GLU A 35 -2.99 -5.55 -12.83
N HIS A 36 -4.24 -5.87 -12.47
CA HIS A 36 -5.35 -5.94 -13.44
C HIS A 36 -6.25 -4.71 -13.44
N VAL A 37 -6.34 -4.00 -12.33
CA VAL A 37 -7.17 -2.79 -12.18
C VAL A 37 -6.32 -1.53 -12.19
N GLY A 38 -5.14 -1.59 -11.58
CA GLY A 38 -4.23 -0.46 -11.47
C GLY A 38 -4.68 0.59 -10.44
N VAL A 39 -3.94 1.70 -10.39
CA VAL A 39 -4.17 2.81 -9.46
C VAL A 39 -3.96 4.15 -10.16
N ARG A 40 -4.70 5.18 -9.75
CA ARG A 40 -4.57 6.53 -10.33
C ARG A 40 -3.54 7.36 -9.54
N PHE A 41 -2.51 7.81 -10.22
CA PHE A 41 -1.59 8.82 -9.72
C PHE A 41 -1.83 10.16 -10.44
N PRO A 42 -2.28 11.22 -9.73
CA PRO A 42 -2.45 12.55 -10.34
C PRO A 42 -1.14 13.26 -10.72
N SER A 43 0.00 12.79 -10.19
CA SER A 43 1.30 13.42 -10.40
C SER A 43 2.00 12.85 -11.62
N GLN A 44 2.29 13.70 -12.59
CA GLN A 44 3.08 13.36 -13.77
C GLN A 44 4.44 12.74 -13.40
N ARG A 45 5.14 13.34 -12.44
CA ARG A 45 6.43 12.81 -11.96
C ARG A 45 6.31 11.39 -11.39
N ALA A 46 5.20 11.09 -10.71
CA ALA A 46 4.99 9.75 -10.17
C ALA A 46 4.76 8.73 -11.30
N LEU A 47 3.99 9.11 -12.32
CA LEU A 47 3.77 8.27 -13.51
C LEU A 47 5.09 7.98 -14.24
N ASP A 48 5.95 8.97 -14.41
CA ASP A 48 7.26 8.80 -15.05
C ASP A 48 8.16 7.83 -14.26
N ILE A 49 8.14 7.89 -12.93
CA ILE A 49 8.89 6.95 -12.07
C ILE A 49 8.35 5.52 -12.23
N TRP A 50 7.03 5.34 -12.24
CA TRP A 50 6.42 4.03 -12.40
C TRP A 50 6.77 3.39 -13.75
N GLU A 51 6.64 4.15 -14.84
CA GLU A 51 7.00 3.69 -16.19
C GLU A 51 8.49 3.32 -16.27
N ALA A 52 9.37 4.14 -15.69
CA ALA A 52 10.81 3.87 -15.63
C ALA A 52 11.17 2.61 -14.84
N ASN A 53 10.29 2.15 -13.94
CA ASN A 53 10.45 0.90 -13.18
C ASN A 53 9.63 -0.27 -13.75
N GLY A 54 9.14 -0.15 -15.00
CA GLY A 54 8.50 -1.22 -15.74
C GLY A 54 7.01 -1.40 -15.51
N ALA A 55 6.35 -0.46 -14.81
CA ALA A 55 4.89 -0.46 -14.74
C ALA A 55 4.28 0.02 -16.06
N THR A 56 3.14 -0.55 -16.43
CA THR A 56 2.34 -0.04 -17.55
C THR A 56 1.60 1.22 -17.10
N VAL A 57 1.71 2.31 -17.86
CA VAL A 57 1.13 3.60 -17.50
C VAL A 57 0.18 4.10 -18.59
N ASP A 58 -1.10 4.21 -18.24
CA ASP A 58 -2.12 4.79 -19.10
C ASP A 58 -2.09 6.33 -19.01
N ARG A 59 -1.46 6.99 -19.98
CA ARG A 59 -1.37 8.47 -20.03
C ARG A 59 -2.62 9.13 -20.65
N GLU A 60 -3.51 8.34 -21.24
CA GLU A 60 -4.66 8.80 -22.01
C GLU A 60 -5.96 8.87 -21.19
N LYS A 61 -6.01 9.64 -20.09
CA LYS A 61 -7.29 10.00 -19.45
C LYS A 61 -7.25 11.43 -18.92
N LYS A 62 -7.82 12.36 -19.70
CA LYS A 62 -8.20 13.70 -19.24
C LYS A 62 -9.37 13.61 -18.26
#